data_AF-A0A378KPT2-F1
#
_entry.id   AF-A0A378KPT2-F1
#
_cell.length_a   1.000
_cell.length_b   1.000
_cell.length_c   1.000
_cell.angle_alpha   90.00
_cell.angle_beta   90.00
_cell.angle_gamma   90.00
#
_symmetry.space_group_name_H-M   'P 1'
#
loop_
_entity.id
_entity.type
_entity.pdbx_description
1 polymer ?
#
loop_
_entity_poly.entity_id
_entity_poly.type
_entity_poly.pdbx_seq_one_letter_code
_entity_poly.pdbx_strand_id
1 'polypeptide(L)'
;MSRFKLFNNYYTDHYKPKFQFIIKSKLGRQNGSVLFDLFHNLFSMHPLVKLRGHLYKVNVLNQINNSPLAMEQLVALFHKTNRTTLSSKLVRLVSASSLKIEHLIKICKRFHVDITDDIWEWINHQLLNATPVWSSAYTHPIRKAWVHYLFENPDRKPEIDPEFASITICGIKLNETLPYIFNTCHPIAVWFSTKSTVALREKEQQCLIDRSDHPSTVTNTLIYSSALLNSQALKELKTFALEYSIILVDIDHSKLILSPLSAKLLQLVRLELQNLGHGGNPAAASDLVRWIPELMRGKVYADIDLPLNYRNIEKVHAIKKAGIPVVVNMGSIVTPPSQKSGTERCAINTDIIAYSDCNDTAVFMRKVAVQLIKIYEDPFTALIEAKAEICETAAFKQIQKRKGTLFDLRKAVEQCKTIADFYKFVGEILFGKIFHLSKDQVAECYFSIKYANMNPKFLFRNERDPQLIIKQVLQKYFKSLVEEISGPGAIYKALGGDALFTSGEYRPARMIPSIPIRALEGYACSNGMTDFMSDNIPPWRTLENDLNQMQFNSSGLSWVPESVKL
;
A
#
# COMPACT_ATOMS: atom_id res chain seq x y z
N MET A 1 -32.31 30.01 -44.41
CA MET A 1 -31.47 29.03 -45.15
C MET A 1 -31.07 29.47 -46.57
N SER A 2 -31.86 30.30 -47.27
CA SER A 2 -31.57 30.74 -48.66
C SER A 2 -30.49 31.83 -48.81
N ARG A 3 -30.26 32.69 -47.79
CA ARG A 3 -29.20 33.72 -47.83
C ARG A 3 -27.77 33.18 -47.60
N PHE A 4 -27.63 31.99 -46.98
CA PHE A 4 -26.32 31.38 -46.71
C PHE A 4 -25.73 30.67 -47.93
N LYS A 5 -26.58 30.13 -48.83
CA LYS A 5 -26.13 29.51 -50.09
C LYS A 5 -25.64 30.53 -51.12
N LEU A 6 -26.25 31.71 -51.18
CA LEU A 6 -25.82 32.79 -52.08
C LEU A 6 -24.46 33.38 -51.69
N PHE A 7 -24.15 33.49 -50.39
CA PHE A 7 -22.86 33.99 -49.92
C PHE A 7 -21.72 32.98 -50.15
N ASN A 8 -22.00 31.68 -50.03
CA ASN A 8 -20.99 30.63 -50.20
C ASN A 8 -20.58 30.46 -51.66
N ASN A 9 -21.53 30.56 -52.60
CA ASN A 9 -21.21 30.44 -54.03
C ASN A 9 -20.44 31.68 -54.54
N TYR A 10 -20.79 32.89 -54.08
CA TYR A 10 -20.09 34.12 -54.47
C TYR A 10 -18.64 34.18 -53.95
N TYR A 11 -18.36 33.57 -52.78
CA TYR A 11 -17.02 33.55 -52.19
C TYR A 11 -16.09 32.51 -52.84
N THR A 12 -16.65 31.39 -53.29
CA THR A 12 -15.88 30.24 -53.82
C THR A 12 -15.40 30.50 -55.24
N ASP A 13 -16.20 31.19 -56.06
CA ASP A 13 -15.93 31.34 -57.50
C ASP A 13 -15.14 32.61 -57.86
N HIS A 14 -15.15 33.65 -57.00
CA HIS A 14 -14.46 34.92 -57.30
C HIS A 14 -13.24 35.24 -56.43
N TYR A 15 -13.17 34.75 -55.18
CA TYR A 15 -12.10 35.17 -54.25
C TYR A 15 -11.08 34.07 -53.96
N LYS A 16 -11.46 32.79 -54.02
CA LYS A 16 -10.57 31.65 -53.74
C LYS A 16 -9.36 31.55 -54.69
N PRO A 17 -9.48 31.79 -56.02
CA PRO A 17 -8.34 31.73 -56.93
C PRO A 17 -7.38 32.92 -56.77
N LYS A 18 -7.91 34.13 -56.50
CA LYS A 18 -7.09 35.34 -56.27
C LYS A 18 -6.35 35.30 -54.92
N PHE A 19 -6.90 34.64 -53.89
CA PHE A 19 -6.26 34.51 -52.58
C PHE A 19 -5.13 33.47 -52.55
N GLN A 20 -5.28 32.35 -53.27
CA GLN A 20 -4.21 31.35 -53.39
C GLN A 20 -2.98 31.88 -54.13
N PHE A 21 -3.16 32.83 -55.05
CA PHE A 21 -2.07 33.47 -55.79
C PHE A 21 -1.22 34.44 -54.93
N ILE A 22 -1.85 35.14 -53.98
CA ILE A 22 -1.15 36.05 -53.04
C ILE A 22 -0.35 35.26 -51.99
N ILE A 23 -0.88 34.11 -51.55
CA ILE A 23 -0.21 33.25 -50.56
C ILE A 23 0.99 32.51 -51.18
N LYS A 24 0.87 31.99 -52.41
CA LYS A 24 2.01 31.36 -53.12
C LYS A 24 3.10 32.36 -53.51
N SER A 25 2.77 33.59 -53.88
CA SER A 25 3.76 34.60 -54.28
C SER A 25 4.52 35.22 -53.10
N LYS A 26 3.96 35.25 -51.89
CA LYS A 26 4.64 35.80 -50.70
C LYS A 26 5.30 34.76 -49.78
N LEU A 27 4.93 33.49 -49.83
CA LEU A 27 5.60 32.42 -49.05
C LEU A 27 6.81 31.79 -49.77
N GLY A 28 7.08 32.16 -51.02
CA GLY A 28 8.21 31.68 -51.80
C GLY A 28 9.57 32.34 -51.49
N ARG A 29 9.63 33.30 -50.57
CA ARG A 29 10.89 33.91 -50.13
C ARG A 29 10.94 33.98 -48.61
N GLN A 30 12.00 33.41 -48.04
CA GLN A 30 12.35 33.49 -46.62
C GLN A 30 12.23 34.94 -46.14
N ASN A 31 11.44 35.20 -45.10
CA ASN A 31 11.66 36.27 -44.12
C ASN A 31 10.62 36.20 -42.98
N GLY A 32 11.09 36.06 -41.75
CA GLY A 32 10.27 36.04 -40.52
C GLY A 32 9.57 37.35 -40.17
N SER A 33 9.78 38.44 -40.93
CA SER A 33 9.08 39.71 -40.68
C SER A 33 7.61 39.69 -41.09
N VAL A 34 7.24 38.89 -42.10
CA VAL A 34 5.85 38.81 -42.58
C VAL A 34 4.92 38.15 -41.56
N LEU A 35 5.43 37.22 -40.76
CA LEU A 35 4.69 36.58 -39.65
C LEU A 35 4.48 37.54 -38.47
N PHE A 36 5.45 38.41 -38.19
CA PHE A 36 5.36 39.43 -37.14
C PHE A 36 4.33 40.51 -37.50
N ASP A 37 4.34 41.01 -38.74
CA ASP A 37 3.37 42.00 -39.21
C ASP A 37 1.94 41.43 -39.29
N LEU A 38 1.79 40.14 -39.60
CA LEU A 38 0.50 39.47 -39.54
C LEU A 38 -0.04 39.39 -38.10
N PHE A 39 0.83 39.06 -37.14
CA PHE A 39 0.45 38.91 -35.73
C PHE A 39 0.18 40.27 -35.06
N HIS A 40 0.99 41.29 -35.34
CA HIS A 40 0.80 42.63 -34.77
C HIS A 40 -0.52 43.25 -35.25
N ASN A 41 -0.89 43.03 -36.52
CA ASN A 41 -2.17 43.49 -37.07
C ASN A 41 -3.37 42.67 -36.55
N LEU A 42 -3.19 41.39 -36.20
CA LEU A 42 -4.25 40.52 -35.64
C LEU A 42 -4.72 40.92 -34.24
N PHE A 43 -3.89 41.62 -33.46
CA PHE A 43 -4.19 42.02 -32.08
C PHE A 43 -4.52 43.51 -31.91
N SER A 44 -4.48 44.31 -32.99
CA SER A 44 -4.63 45.77 -32.93
C SER A 44 -5.88 46.33 -33.61
N MET A 45 -6.88 45.51 -33.97
CA MET A 45 -7.99 45.97 -34.83
C MET A 45 -9.33 46.25 -34.13
N HIS A 46 -9.96 47.31 -34.65
CA HIS A 46 -11.26 47.92 -34.30
C HIS A 46 -12.44 46.90 -34.32
N PRO A 47 -13.49 47.08 -33.47
CA PRO A 47 -14.54 46.09 -33.21
C PRO A 47 -15.37 45.56 -34.39
N LEU A 48 -15.34 46.18 -35.58
CA LEU A 48 -16.09 45.74 -36.76
C LEU A 48 -15.38 44.65 -37.59
N VAL A 49 -14.15 44.24 -37.23
CA VAL A 49 -13.38 43.19 -37.93
C VAL A 49 -13.48 41.81 -37.23
N LYS A 50 -14.39 41.64 -36.26
CA LYS A 50 -14.48 40.42 -35.44
C LYS A 50 -14.83 39.13 -36.22
N LEU A 51 -15.63 39.19 -37.28
CA LEU A 51 -16.04 37.98 -38.02
C LEU A 51 -14.95 37.47 -39.00
N ARG A 52 -14.26 38.38 -39.72
CA ARG A 52 -13.14 38.01 -40.61
C ARG A 52 -11.89 37.59 -39.83
N GLY A 53 -11.67 38.17 -38.65
CA GLY A 53 -10.59 37.77 -37.74
C GLY A 53 -10.75 36.36 -37.20
N HIS A 54 -11.96 35.88 -36.94
CA HIS A 54 -12.19 34.52 -36.40
C HIS A 54 -11.83 33.39 -37.37
N LEU A 55 -12.20 33.50 -38.66
CA LEU A 55 -11.84 32.50 -39.67
C LEU A 55 -10.33 32.47 -39.96
N TYR A 56 -9.66 33.62 -39.90
CA TYR A 56 -8.19 33.72 -40.03
C TYR A 56 -7.47 33.14 -38.80
N LYS A 57 -7.99 33.38 -37.58
CA LYS A 57 -7.46 32.83 -36.33
C LYS A 57 -7.50 31.31 -36.32
N VAL A 58 -8.61 30.71 -36.76
CA VAL A 58 -8.82 29.25 -36.78
C VAL A 58 -7.89 28.56 -37.77
N ASN A 59 -7.67 29.11 -38.97
CA ASN A 59 -6.78 28.48 -39.97
C ASN A 59 -5.29 28.60 -39.61
N VAL A 60 -4.86 29.74 -39.05
CA VAL A 60 -3.46 29.92 -38.59
C VAL A 60 -3.19 29.05 -37.36
N LEU A 61 -4.11 28.99 -36.40
CA LEU A 61 -4.00 28.11 -35.23
C LEU A 61 -4.02 26.63 -35.64
N ASN A 62 -4.82 26.22 -36.63
CA ASN A 62 -4.82 24.85 -37.14
C ASN A 62 -3.52 24.48 -37.90
N GLN A 63 -2.87 25.42 -38.56
CA GLN A 63 -1.55 25.18 -39.18
C GLN A 63 -0.42 25.14 -38.15
N ILE A 64 -0.50 25.95 -37.08
CA ILE A 64 0.44 25.91 -35.95
C ILE A 64 0.25 24.62 -35.13
N ASN A 65 -1.00 24.19 -34.89
CA ASN A 65 -1.34 22.98 -34.13
C ASN A 65 -0.81 21.69 -34.77
N ASN A 66 -0.54 21.69 -36.08
CA ASN A 66 -0.09 20.51 -36.83
C ASN A 66 1.39 20.56 -37.26
N SER A 67 2.15 21.58 -36.86
CA SER A 67 3.55 21.74 -37.25
C SER A 67 4.45 22.15 -36.07
N PRO A 68 5.26 21.23 -35.53
CA PRO A 68 6.23 21.52 -34.47
C PRO A 68 7.17 22.68 -34.83
N LEU A 69 7.55 22.79 -36.10
CA LEU A 69 8.42 23.85 -36.62
C LEU A 69 7.76 25.23 -36.55
N ALA A 70 6.45 25.32 -36.81
CA ALA A 70 5.71 26.58 -36.73
C ALA A 70 5.61 27.07 -35.27
N MET A 71 5.48 26.15 -34.31
CA MET A 71 5.45 26.49 -32.90
C MET A 71 6.84 26.89 -32.37
N GLU A 72 7.91 26.23 -32.81
CA GLU A 72 9.29 26.65 -32.52
C GLU A 72 9.58 28.07 -33.01
N GLN A 73 9.17 28.39 -34.24
CA GLN A 73 9.31 29.74 -34.80
C GLN A 73 8.50 30.77 -34.00
N LEU A 74 7.31 30.40 -33.52
CA LEU A 74 6.47 31.25 -32.68
C LEU A 74 7.16 31.55 -31.35
N VAL A 75 7.67 30.53 -30.64
CA VAL A 75 8.35 30.70 -29.35
C VAL A 75 9.66 31.49 -29.50
N ALA A 76 10.40 31.28 -30.59
CA ALA A 76 11.57 32.10 -30.92
C ALA A 76 11.23 33.59 -31.11
N LEU A 77 10.10 33.88 -31.78
CA LEU A 77 9.61 35.24 -32.01
C LEU A 77 9.19 35.91 -30.69
N PHE A 78 8.51 35.14 -29.85
CA PHE A 78 8.02 35.55 -28.54
C PHE A 78 9.19 35.79 -27.57
N HIS A 79 10.22 34.94 -27.53
CA HIS A 79 11.39 35.12 -26.66
C HIS A 79 12.13 36.45 -26.92
N LYS A 80 12.05 37.01 -28.14
CA LYS A 80 12.58 38.35 -28.47
C LYS A 80 11.73 39.51 -27.93
N THR A 81 10.49 39.26 -27.51
CA THR A 81 9.51 40.28 -27.10
C THR A 81 9.00 40.02 -25.68
N ASN A 82 9.82 40.39 -24.70
CA ASN A 82 9.52 40.50 -23.26
C ASN A 82 9.02 39.21 -22.55
N ARG A 83 9.85 38.69 -21.63
CA ARG A 83 9.74 37.35 -21.01
C ARG A 83 8.47 37.10 -20.18
N THR A 84 7.90 38.11 -19.52
CA THR A 84 6.77 37.93 -18.60
C THR A 84 5.42 37.74 -19.29
N THR A 85 5.23 38.27 -20.50
CA THR A 85 4.02 38.08 -21.30
C THR A 85 3.97 36.77 -22.08
N LEU A 86 5.05 35.98 -22.05
CA LEU A 86 5.17 34.71 -22.75
C LEU A 86 4.32 33.62 -22.11
N SER A 87 4.41 33.49 -20.79
CA SER A 87 3.85 32.35 -20.05
C SER A 87 2.35 32.21 -20.27
N SER A 88 1.59 33.26 -19.99
CA SER A 88 0.12 33.26 -20.11
C SER A 88 -0.39 33.08 -21.54
N LYS A 89 0.35 33.57 -22.55
CA LYS A 89 0.01 33.41 -23.97
C LYS A 89 0.40 32.02 -24.50
N LEU A 90 1.53 31.47 -24.07
CA LEU A 90 1.90 30.07 -24.36
C LEU A 90 0.86 29.13 -23.76
N VAL A 91 0.53 29.27 -22.48
CA VAL A 91 -0.47 28.42 -21.79
C VAL A 91 -1.79 28.38 -22.57
N ARG A 92 -2.30 29.54 -23.01
CA ARG A 92 -3.55 29.62 -23.81
C ARG A 92 -3.42 28.99 -25.20
N LEU A 93 -2.28 29.15 -25.86
CA LEU A 93 -2.02 28.53 -27.18
C LEU A 93 -1.94 27.00 -27.06
N VAL A 94 -1.29 26.51 -26.02
CA VAL A 94 -1.08 25.07 -25.82
C VAL A 94 -2.37 24.41 -25.33
N SER A 95 -3.15 25.09 -24.48
CA SER A 95 -4.53 24.70 -24.09
C SER A 95 -5.44 24.45 -25.30
N ALA A 96 -5.21 25.16 -26.40
CA ALA A 96 -6.00 25.09 -27.62
C ALA A 96 -5.40 24.13 -28.67
N SER A 97 -4.31 23.44 -28.34
CA SER A 97 -3.55 22.58 -29.25
C SER A 97 -3.58 21.12 -28.81
N SER A 98 -3.54 20.18 -29.76
CA SER A 98 -3.32 18.76 -29.50
C SER A 98 -1.83 18.42 -29.32
N LEU A 99 -0.98 19.40 -28.95
CA LEU A 99 0.44 19.16 -28.76
C LEU A 99 0.66 18.21 -27.58
N LYS A 100 1.44 17.15 -27.81
CA LYS A 100 1.99 16.34 -26.74
C LYS A 100 2.85 17.21 -25.82
N ILE A 101 2.68 17.05 -24.51
CA ILE A 101 3.43 17.78 -23.46
C ILE A 101 4.95 17.72 -23.70
N GLU A 102 5.46 16.60 -24.20
CA GLU A 102 6.87 16.41 -24.60
C GLU A 102 7.39 17.45 -25.59
N HIS A 103 6.58 17.86 -26.58
CA HIS A 103 6.98 18.88 -27.55
C HIS A 103 7.03 20.26 -26.91
N LEU A 104 6.14 20.56 -25.97
CA LEU A 104 6.14 21.84 -25.28
C LEU A 104 7.40 22.02 -24.43
N ILE A 105 7.81 20.97 -23.72
CA ILE A 105 9.00 20.98 -22.88
C ILE A 105 10.25 21.17 -23.73
N LYS A 106 10.37 20.45 -24.86
CA LYS A 106 11.48 20.63 -25.80
C LYS A 106 11.57 22.06 -26.32
N ILE A 107 10.44 22.67 -26.64
CA ILE A 107 10.36 24.06 -27.08
C ILE A 107 10.80 25.01 -25.95
N CYS A 108 10.27 24.87 -24.73
CA CYS A 108 10.63 25.76 -23.62
C CYS A 108 12.13 25.70 -23.27
N LYS A 109 12.71 24.49 -23.26
CA LYS A 109 14.14 24.29 -23.03
C LYS A 109 15.01 24.89 -24.13
N ARG A 110 14.66 24.64 -25.40
CA ARG A 110 15.40 25.16 -26.56
C ARG A 110 15.48 26.69 -26.57
N PHE A 111 14.49 27.36 -26.01
CA PHE A 111 14.41 28.82 -25.98
C PHE A 111 14.72 29.43 -24.61
N HIS A 112 15.22 28.65 -23.64
CA HIS A 112 15.47 29.12 -22.26
C HIS A 112 14.27 29.89 -21.68
N VAL A 113 13.05 29.48 -22.03
CA VAL A 113 11.83 30.06 -21.48
C VAL A 113 11.68 29.49 -20.08
N ASP A 114 11.72 30.36 -19.09
CA ASP A 114 11.47 29.98 -17.71
C ASP A 114 10.06 29.39 -17.64
N ILE A 115 9.96 28.13 -17.21
CA ILE A 115 8.67 27.46 -17.03
C ILE A 115 8.09 28.07 -15.77
N THR A 116 7.37 29.17 -15.93
CA THR A 116 6.73 29.89 -14.84
C THR A 116 5.70 29.01 -14.14
N ASP A 117 5.33 29.38 -12.91
CA ASP A 117 4.28 28.72 -12.14
C ASP A 117 3.00 28.49 -12.95
N ASP A 118 2.62 29.42 -13.85
CA ASP A 118 1.45 29.27 -14.73
C ASP A 118 1.53 28.10 -15.74
N ILE A 119 2.72 27.84 -16.31
CA ILE A 119 2.91 26.69 -17.24
C ILE A 119 2.90 25.41 -16.42
N TRP A 120 3.48 25.43 -15.23
CA TRP A 120 3.40 24.32 -14.29
C TRP A 120 1.98 24.04 -13.83
N GLU A 121 1.20 25.07 -13.51
CA GLU A 121 -0.21 24.96 -13.14
C GLU A 121 -1.04 24.41 -14.29
N TRP A 122 -0.78 24.83 -15.52
CA TRP A 122 -1.41 24.28 -16.70
C TRP A 122 -1.00 22.83 -17.00
N ILE A 123 0.30 22.50 -16.92
CA ILE A 123 0.80 21.12 -17.07
C ILE A 123 0.18 20.24 -15.98
N ASN A 124 0.14 20.70 -14.73
CA ASN A 124 -0.52 20.02 -13.62
C ASN A 124 -2.01 19.80 -13.93
N HIS A 125 -2.72 20.83 -14.41
CA HIS A 125 -4.12 20.74 -14.80
C HIS A 125 -4.33 19.76 -15.98
N GLN A 126 -3.45 19.73 -16.97
CA GLN A 126 -3.53 18.77 -18.07
C GLN A 126 -3.17 17.35 -17.62
N LEU A 127 -2.17 17.15 -16.77
CA LEU A 127 -1.79 15.83 -16.26
C LEU A 127 -2.86 15.24 -15.34
N LEU A 128 -3.54 16.08 -14.55
CA LEU A 128 -4.72 15.69 -13.79
C LEU A 128 -5.86 15.20 -14.69
N ASN A 129 -5.93 15.67 -15.95
CA ASN A 129 -7.04 15.41 -16.87
C ASN A 129 -6.72 14.49 -18.07
N ALA A 130 -5.45 14.31 -18.45
CA ALA A 130 -5.06 13.73 -19.75
C ALA A 130 -4.68 12.24 -19.68
N THR A 131 -4.34 11.69 -18.50
CA THR A 131 -4.16 10.24 -18.31
C THR A 131 -4.28 9.86 -16.83
N PRO A 132 -5.02 8.80 -16.46
CA PRO A 132 -5.27 8.41 -15.07
C PRO A 132 -4.04 7.93 -14.29
N VAL A 133 -2.87 7.83 -14.93
CA VAL A 133 -1.59 7.55 -14.27
C VAL A 133 -1.10 8.80 -13.52
N TRP A 134 -1.17 9.98 -14.16
CA TRP A 134 -0.63 11.21 -13.57
C TRP A 134 -1.53 11.82 -12.52
N SER A 135 -2.85 11.75 -12.67
CA SER A 135 -3.78 12.23 -11.62
C SER A 135 -3.59 11.51 -10.28
N SER A 136 -3.31 10.20 -10.32
CA SER A 136 -2.96 9.39 -9.14
C SER A 136 -1.52 9.58 -8.65
N ALA A 137 -0.64 10.17 -9.47
CA ALA A 137 0.73 10.49 -9.12
C ALA A 137 0.82 11.77 -8.27
N TYR A 138 -0.05 12.76 -8.52
CA TYR A 138 -0.02 14.02 -7.78
C TYR A 138 -0.59 13.92 -6.35
N THR A 139 -1.30 12.84 -6.01
CA THR A 139 -1.82 12.63 -4.65
C THR A 139 -0.79 12.03 -3.70
N HIS A 140 0.31 11.46 -4.20
CA HIS A 140 1.36 10.85 -3.37
C HIS A 140 2.69 11.59 -3.51
N PRO A 141 3.34 12.04 -2.41
CA PRO A 141 4.55 12.86 -2.48
C PRO A 141 5.70 12.24 -3.30
N ILE A 142 5.93 10.93 -3.16
CA ILE A 142 6.98 10.22 -3.93
C ILE A 142 6.67 10.20 -5.43
N ARG A 143 5.41 9.95 -5.80
CA ARG A 143 5.00 9.90 -7.20
C ARG A 143 5.11 11.29 -7.81
N LYS A 144 4.65 12.33 -7.09
CA LYS A 144 4.83 13.74 -7.48
C LYS A 144 6.31 14.07 -7.71
N ALA A 145 7.18 13.69 -6.78
CA ALA A 145 8.63 13.90 -6.93
C ALA A 145 9.20 13.18 -8.16
N TRP A 146 8.76 11.95 -8.44
CA TRP A 146 9.17 11.21 -9.64
C TRP A 146 8.73 11.90 -10.94
N VAL A 147 7.49 12.38 -10.98
CA VAL A 147 6.95 13.13 -12.12
C VAL A 147 7.77 14.41 -12.37
N HIS A 148 8.06 15.19 -11.32
CA HIS A 148 8.91 16.39 -11.44
C HIS A 148 10.31 16.03 -11.95
N TYR A 149 10.93 14.97 -11.42
CA TYR A 149 12.23 14.50 -11.86
C TYR A 149 12.26 14.17 -13.36
N LEU A 150 11.26 13.44 -13.86
CA LEU A 150 11.14 13.10 -15.28
C LEU A 150 10.96 14.35 -16.15
N PHE A 151 10.24 15.36 -15.67
CA PHE A 151 10.09 16.63 -16.37
C PHE A 151 11.40 17.44 -16.46
N GLU A 152 12.18 17.44 -15.39
CA GLU A 152 13.51 18.05 -15.38
C GLU A 152 14.47 17.31 -16.32
N ASN A 153 14.25 16.01 -16.55
CA ASN A 153 15.10 15.11 -17.34
C ASN A 153 14.35 14.46 -18.54
N PRO A 154 13.84 15.23 -19.51
CA PRO A 154 12.91 14.77 -20.57
C PRO A 154 13.54 13.85 -21.62
N ASP A 155 14.87 13.76 -21.68
CA ASP A 155 15.56 12.76 -22.50
C ASP A 155 15.46 11.35 -21.90
N ARG A 156 15.00 11.25 -20.65
CA ARG A 156 14.71 9.99 -19.97
C ARG A 156 13.27 9.60 -20.20
N LYS A 157 13.06 8.39 -20.71
CA LYS A 157 11.72 7.80 -20.84
C LYS A 157 11.35 7.14 -19.50
N PRO A 158 10.15 7.38 -18.95
CA PRO A 158 9.69 6.76 -17.69
C PRO A 158 9.83 5.23 -17.71
N GLU A 159 9.56 4.63 -18.87
CA GLU A 159 9.56 3.18 -19.12
C GLU A 159 10.97 2.55 -19.18
N ILE A 160 12.03 3.37 -19.19
CA ILE A 160 13.44 2.94 -19.41
C ILE A 160 14.41 3.71 -18.49
N ASP A 161 13.96 4.33 -17.40
CA ASP A 161 14.87 5.09 -16.55
C ASP A 161 15.68 4.15 -15.64
N PRO A 162 17.02 4.07 -15.79
CA PRO A 162 17.89 3.24 -14.95
C PRO A 162 17.89 3.66 -13.47
N GLU A 163 17.26 4.78 -13.13
CA GLU A 163 17.10 5.22 -11.75
C GLU A 163 15.82 4.75 -11.06
N PHE A 164 14.80 4.17 -11.70
CA PHE A 164 13.70 3.55 -10.93
C PHE A 164 14.17 2.26 -10.27
N ALA A 165 13.87 2.07 -8.98
CA ALA A 165 14.34 0.90 -8.25
C ALA A 165 13.77 -0.40 -8.86
N SER A 166 14.66 -1.23 -9.42
CA SER A 166 14.28 -2.52 -9.99
C SER A 166 13.99 -3.54 -8.88
N ILE A 167 12.74 -3.56 -8.43
CA ILE A 167 12.24 -4.44 -7.38
C ILE A 167 11.36 -5.53 -7.98
N THR A 168 11.51 -6.76 -7.48
CA THR A 168 10.58 -7.86 -7.77
C THR A 168 10.03 -8.41 -6.46
N ILE A 169 8.70 -8.51 -6.37
CA ILE A 169 7.98 -8.99 -5.18
C ILE A 169 7.12 -10.16 -5.63
N CYS A 170 7.33 -11.33 -5.01
CA CYS A 170 6.60 -12.56 -5.35
C CYS A 170 6.60 -12.86 -6.87
N GLY A 171 7.71 -12.58 -7.57
CA GLY A 171 7.86 -12.80 -9.01
C GLY A 171 7.24 -11.73 -9.91
N ILE A 172 6.68 -10.65 -9.35
CA ILE A 172 6.14 -9.50 -10.10
C ILE A 172 7.10 -8.33 -9.96
N LYS A 173 7.56 -7.78 -11.08
CA LYS A 173 8.36 -6.55 -11.10
C LYS A 173 7.47 -5.36 -10.72
N LEU A 174 7.92 -4.54 -9.78
CA LEU A 174 7.25 -3.30 -9.40
C LEU A 174 7.22 -2.36 -10.62
N ASN A 175 6.02 -1.88 -10.96
CA ASN A 175 5.79 -1.13 -12.19
C ASN A 175 5.42 0.33 -11.92
N GLU A 176 6.24 1.25 -12.42
CA GLU A 176 6.12 2.70 -12.29
C GLU A 176 4.90 3.30 -13.01
N THR A 177 4.29 2.57 -13.95
CA THR A 177 3.09 3.00 -14.69
C THR A 177 1.78 2.78 -13.91
N LEU A 178 1.85 2.13 -12.74
CA LEU A 178 0.71 1.82 -11.88
C LEU A 178 -0.42 1.04 -12.60
N PRO A 179 -0.12 -0.13 -13.20
CA PRO A 179 -1.09 -0.81 -14.07
C PRO A 179 -2.23 -1.48 -13.29
N TYR A 180 -2.08 -1.68 -11.98
CA TYR A 180 -3.04 -2.42 -11.17
C TYR A 180 -4.06 -1.48 -10.56
N ILE A 181 -5.35 -1.79 -10.77
CA ILE A 181 -6.49 -1.02 -10.26
C ILE A 181 -7.09 -1.76 -9.06
N PHE A 182 -7.41 -1.00 -8.02
CA PHE A 182 -8.00 -1.52 -6.78
C PHE A 182 -9.40 -0.96 -6.59
N ASN A 183 -10.35 -1.85 -6.35
CA ASN A 183 -11.72 -1.48 -6.01
C ASN A 183 -11.89 -1.55 -4.49
N THR A 184 -11.98 -0.39 -3.85
CA THR A 184 -12.07 -0.27 -2.39
C THR A 184 -13.49 -0.38 -1.85
N CYS A 185 -14.49 -0.47 -2.73
CA CYS A 185 -15.90 -0.54 -2.37
C CYS A 185 -16.34 -1.92 -1.86
N HIS A 186 -15.44 -2.91 -1.83
CA HIS A 186 -15.72 -4.28 -1.42
C HIS A 186 -14.85 -4.69 -0.23
N PRO A 187 -15.05 -4.11 0.95
CA PRO A 187 -14.36 -4.55 2.15
C PRO A 187 -14.71 -6.01 2.51
N ILE A 188 -13.71 -6.73 3.01
CA ILE A 188 -13.84 -8.08 3.54
C ILE A 188 -13.14 -8.19 4.89
N ALA A 189 -13.83 -8.79 5.85
CA ALA A 189 -13.31 -9.11 7.17
C ALA A 189 -13.38 -10.63 7.41
N VAL A 190 -12.57 -11.10 8.36
CA VAL A 190 -12.59 -12.50 8.82
C VAL A 190 -12.86 -12.49 10.32
N TRP A 191 -13.78 -13.34 10.77
CA TRP A 191 -14.07 -13.53 12.18
C TRP A 191 -14.33 -15.00 12.51
N PHE A 192 -13.51 -15.55 13.40
CA PHE A 192 -13.68 -16.89 13.95
C PHE A 192 -13.92 -16.79 15.45
N SER A 193 -15.15 -17.09 15.86
CA SER A 193 -15.51 -17.04 17.28
C SER A 193 -14.80 -18.12 18.08
N THR A 194 -14.31 -17.76 19.26
CA THR A 194 -13.79 -18.70 20.26
C THR A 194 -14.84 -19.13 21.29
N LYS A 195 -16.08 -18.60 21.18
CA LYS A 195 -17.21 -18.94 22.06
C LYS A 195 -18.40 -19.37 21.20
N SER A 196 -18.84 -20.62 21.34
CA SER A 196 -19.91 -21.18 20.51
C SER A 196 -21.27 -20.51 20.65
N THR A 197 -21.49 -19.77 21.75
CA THR A 197 -22.73 -19.03 22.02
C THR A 197 -22.68 -17.58 21.56
N VAL A 198 -21.56 -17.08 21.04
CA VAL A 198 -21.39 -15.67 20.65
C VAL A 198 -20.81 -15.62 19.25
N ALA A 199 -21.60 -15.23 18.25
CA ALA A 199 -21.12 -15.14 16.87
C ALA A 199 -20.15 -13.96 16.67
N LEU A 200 -20.53 -12.77 17.12
CA LEU A 200 -19.75 -11.53 17.07
C LEU A 200 -19.93 -10.78 18.39
N ARG A 201 -18.89 -10.11 18.90
CA ARG A 201 -19.05 -9.22 20.06
C ARG A 201 -19.59 -7.87 19.59
N GLU A 202 -20.16 -7.10 20.51
CA GLU A 202 -20.78 -5.80 20.19
C GLU A 202 -19.84 -4.85 19.45
N LYS A 203 -18.56 -4.77 19.87
CA LYS A 203 -17.55 -3.94 19.18
C LYS A 203 -17.43 -4.31 17.70
N GLU A 204 -17.30 -5.61 17.38
CA GLU A 204 -17.18 -6.06 16.00
C GLU A 204 -18.47 -5.93 15.19
N GLN A 205 -19.64 -6.09 15.84
CA GLN A 205 -20.92 -5.80 15.20
C GLN A 205 -20.99 -4.33 14.78
N GLN A 206 -20.65 -3.40 15.68
CA GLN A 206 -20.66 -1.98 15.38
C GLN A 206 -19.72 -1.62 14.23
N CYS A 207 -18.49 -2.17 14.22
CA CYS A 207 -17.57 -1.92 13.11
C CYS A 207 -18.09 -2.44 11.76
N LEU A 208 -18.86 -3.53 11.74
CA LEU A 208 -19.48 -4.02 10.50
C LEU A 208 -20.66 -3.14 10.08
N ILE A 209 -21.46 -2.64 11.03
CA ILE A 209 -22.53 -1.67 10.76
C ILE A 209 -21.93 -0.41 10.13
N ASP A 210 -20.92 0.18 10.76
CA ASP A 210 -20.24 1.39 10.28
C ASP A 210 -19.70 1.20 8.85
N ARG A 211 -19.17 0.00 8.55
CA ARG A 211 -18.71 -0.36 7.19
C ARG A 211 -19.84 -0.46 6.20
N SER A 212 -20.97 -1.07 6.58
CA SER A 212 -22.14 -1.17 5.71
C SER A 212 -22.77 0.19 5.42
N ASP A 213 -22.74 1.11 6.40
CA ASP A 213 -23.31 2.47 6.27
C ASP A 213 -22.37 3.45 5.55
N HIS A 214 -21.10 3.07 5.34
CA HIS A 214 -20.13 3.95 4.70
C HIS A 214 -20.47 4.19 3.21
N PRO A 215 -20.48 5.45 2.72
CA PRO A 215 -20.93 5.77 1.36
C PRO A 215 -20.15 5.11 0.22
N SER A 216 -18.89 4.72 0.44
CA SER A 216 -18.09 3.99 -0.56
C SER A 216 -18.37 2.49 -0.60
N THR A 217 -19.00 1.92 0.42
CA THR A 217 -19.21 0.47 0.50
C THR A 217 -20.34 0.04 -0.43
N VAL A 218 -20.01 -0.86 -1.36
CA VAL A 218 -20.98 -1.55 -2.23
C VAL A 218 -21.32 -2.92 -1.66
N THR A 219 -20.32 -3.66 -1.14
CA THR A 219 -20.57 -4.92 -0.44
C THR A 219 -19.67 -5.05 0.78
N ASN A 220 -20.25 -5.40 1.93
CA ASN A 220 -19.50 -5.74 3.13
C ASN A 220 -19.50 -7.26 3.31
N THR A 221 -18.34 -7.91 3.25
CA THR A 221 -18.24 -9.37 3.36
C THR A 221 -17.63 -9.80 4.69
N LEU A 222 -18.23 -10.80 5.35
CA LEU A 222 -17.69 -11.43 6.53
C LEU A 222 -17.44 -12.92 6.28
N ILE A 223 -16.19 -13.34 6.38
CA ILE A 223 -15.80 -14.75 6.39
C ILE A 223 -15.90 -15.27 7.83
N TYR A 224 -16.58 -16.40 8.02
CA TYR A 224 -16.77 -17.04 9.32
C TYR A 224 -16.74 -18.57 9.20
N SER A 225 -16.76 -19.26 10.34
CA SER A 225 -16.90 -20.73 10.43
C SER A 225 -18.18 -21.05 11.19
N SER A 226 -19.11 -21.74 10.55
CA SER A 226 -20.34 -22.20 11.23
C SER A 226 -20.09 -23.33 12.21
N ALA A 227 -19.04 -24.14 12.00
CA ALA A 227 -18.65 -25.22 12.90
C ALA A 227 -18.26 -24.74 14.31
N LEU A 228 -17.90 -23.46 14.45
CA LEU A 228 -17.57 -22.86 15.75
C LEU A 228 -18.79 -22.36 16.52
N LEU A 229 -19.98 -22.35 15.92
CA LEU A 229 -21.18 -21.73 16.49
C LEU A 229 -22.26 -22.77 16.77
N ASN A 230 -23.01 -22.56 17.86
CA ASN A 230 -24.24 -23.29 18.09
C ASN A 230 -25.35 -22.77 17.15
N SER A 231 -26.47 -23.51 17.09
CA SER A 231 -27.58 -23.18 16.19
C SER A 231 -28.19 -21.80 16.45
N GLN A 232 -28.25 -21.36 17.71
CA GLN A 232 -28.79 -20.07 18.10
C GLN A 232 -27.88 -18.92 17.65
N ALA A 233 -26.59 -18.96 17.97
CA ALA A 233 -25.61 -17.95 17.55
C ALA A 233 -25.51 -17.87 16.03
N LEU A 234 -25.60 -19.01 15.32
CA LEU A 234 -25.64 -19.02 13.86
C LEU A 234 -26.90 -18.35 13.29
N LYS A 235 -28.06 -18.56 13.92
CA LYS A 235 -29.31 -17.89 13.52
C LYS A 235 -29.23 -16.38 13.76
N GLU A 236 -28.68 -15.97 14.90
CA GLU A 236 -28.44 -14.56 15.23
C GLU A 236 -27.50 -13.91 14.22
N LEU A 237 -26.38 -14.55 13.89
CA LEU A 237 -25.44 -14.04 12.87
C LEU A 237 -26.11 -13.86 11.50
N LYS A 238 -26.91 -14.83 11.07
CA LYS A 238 -27.66 -14.75 9.80
C LYS A 238 -28.70 -13.62 9.81
N THR A 239 -29.34 -13.41 10.95
CA THR A 239 -30.33 -12.32 11.11
C THR A 239 -29.64 -10.96 11.06
N PHE A 240 -28.57 -10.79 11.84
CA PHE A 240 -27.73 -9.60 11.85
C PHE A 240 -27.18 -9.28 10.44
N ALA A 241 -26.66 -10.29 9.75
CA ALA A 241 -26.12 -10.10 8.41
C ALA A 241 -27.19 -9.71 7.37
N LEU A 242 -28.40 -10.25 7.50
CA LEU A 242 -29.53 -9.85 6.64
C LEU A 242 -29.94 -8.40 6.90
N GLU A 243 -30.02 -7.99 8.17
CA GLU A 243 -30.39 -6.65 8.58
C GLU A 243 -29.44 -5.57 8.02
N TYR A 244 -28.14 -5.82 8.09
CA TYR A 244 -27.11 -4.85 7.68
C TYR A 244 -26.48 -5.15 6.31
N SER A 245 -27.14 -5.99 5.49
CA SER A 245 -26.70 -6.36 4.14
C SER A 245 -25.26 -6.89 4.06
N ILE A 246 -24.84 -7.65 5.07
CA ILE A 246 -23.51 -8.26 5.15
C ILE A 246 -23.54 -9.61 4.43
N ILE A 247 -22.60 -9.80 3.51
CA ILE A 247 -22.43 -11.07 2.80
C ILE A 247 -21.65 -12.03 3.69
N LEU A 248 -22.31 -13.11 4.12
CA LEU A 248 -21.67 -14.17 4.90
C LEU A 248 -21.00 -15.21 3.98
N VAL A 249 -19.74 -15.52 4.27
CA VAL A 249 -18.99 -16.60 3.62
C VAL A 249 -18.57 -17.61 4.67
N ASP A 250 -19.22 -18.78 4.63
CA ASP A 250 -18.91 -19.89 5.52
C ASP A 250 -17.79 -20.77 4.95
N ILE A 251 -16.67 -20.86 5.66
CA ILE A 251 -15.52 -21.67 5.23
C ILE A 251 -15.76 -23.18 5.35
N ASP A 252 -16.75 -23.60 6.13
CA ASP A 252 -17.03 -25.02 6.37
C ASP A 252 -17.91 -25.63 5.27
N HIS A 253 -18.77 -24.80 4.68
CA HIS A 253 -19.78 -25.22 3.69
C HIS A 253 -19.69 -24.48 2.35
N SER A 254 -18.63 -23.72 2.13
CA SER A 254 -18.40 -23.00 0.88
C SER A 254 -18.38 -23.97 -0.31
N LYS A 255 -19.17 -23.68 -1.35
CA LYS A 255 -19.13 -24.37 -2.65
C LYS A 255 -18.02 -23.85 -3.58
N LEU A 256 -17.04 -23.10 -3.05
CA LEU A 256 -15.98 -22.51 -3.85
C LEU A 256 -15.13 -23.60 -4.49
N ILE A 257 -14.90 -23.46 -5.80
CA ILE A 257 -13.94 -24.29 -6.53
C ILE A 257 -12.56 -23.73 -6.21
N LEU A 258 -11.81 -24.42 -5.36
CA LEU A 258 -10.48 -24.01 -4.93
C LEU A 258 -9.40 -24.65 -5.78
N SER A 259 -8.35 -23.89 -6.08
CA SER A 259 -7.10 -24.47 -6.54
C SER A 259 -6.53 -25.46 -5.51
N PRO A 260 -5.67 -26.43 -5.90
CA PRO A 260 -5.05 -27.36 -4.95
C PRO A 260 -4.30 -26.64 -3.81
N LEU A 261 -3.65 -25.51 -4.13
CA LEU A 261 -2.91 -24.72 -3.13
C LEU A 261 -3.86 -23.99 -2.17
N SER A 262 -4.94 -23.40 -2.69
CA SER A 262 -5.99 -22.75 -1.90
C SER A 262 -6.69 -23.75 -0.98
N ALA A 263 -6.95 -24.98 -1.47
CA ALA A 263 -7.50 -26.06 -0.67
C ALA A 263 -6.57 -26.46 0.48
N LYS A 264 -5.25 -26.50 0.24
CA LYS A 264 -4.25 -26.79 1.27
C LYS A 264 -4.17 -25.68 2.33
N LEU A 265 -4.22 -24.40 1.93
CA LEU A 265 -4.34 -23.29 2.89
C LEU A 265 -5.62 -23.42 3.72
N LEU A 266 -6.77 -23.68 3.08
CA LEU A 266 -8.03 -23.86 3.80
C LEU A 266 -7.99 -25.05 4.77
N GLN A 267 -7.24 -26.11 4.44
CA GLN A 267 -7.01 -27.22 5.37
C GLN A 267 -6.21 -26.77 6.61
N LEU A 268 -5.19 -25.92 6.43
CA LEU A 268 -4.44 -25.34 7.56
C LEU A 268 -5.31 -24.42 8.42
N VAL A 269 -6.18 -23.62 7.79
CA VAL A 269 -7.20 -22.80 8.49
C VAL A 269 -8.07 -23.70 9.37
N ARG A 270 -8.62 -24.78 8.82
CA ARG A 270 -9.45 -25.74 9.57
C ARG A 270 -8.66 -26.43 10.68
N LEU A 271 -7.38 -26.74 10.45
CA LEU A 271 -6.51 -27.35 11.46
C LEU A 271 -6.29 -26.40 12.65
N GLU A 272 -6.05 -25.11 12.40
CA GLU A 272 -5.97 -24.08 13.45
C GLU A 272 -7.27 -24.00 14.27
N LEU A 273 -8.42 -23.98 13.60
CA LEU A 273 -9.73 -23.87 14.26
C LEU A 273 -10.13 -25.13 15.05
N GLN A 274 -9.81 -26.32 14.54
CA GLN A 274 -10.07 -27.60 15.22
C GLN A 274 -9.24 -27.76 16.50
N ASN A 275 -8.08 -27.08 16.57
CA ASN A 275 -7.18 -27.14 17.73
C ASN A 275 -7.39 -25.97 18.71
N LEU A 276 -8.47 -25.18 18.60
CA LEU A 276 -8.77 -24.16 19.61
C LEU A 276 -8.83 -24.79 21.01
N GLY A 277 -8.18 -24.15 21.99
CA GLY A 277 -7.98 -24.68 23.34
C GLY A 277 -6.82 -25.68 23.48
N HIS A 278 -6.27 -26.19 22.38
CA HIS A 278 -5.15 -27.12 22.31
C HIS A 278 -3.96 -26.56 21.51
N GLY A 279 -3.82 -25.22 21.47
CA GLY A 279 -2.74 -24.51 20.78
C GLY A 279 -3.13 -23.94 19.41
N GLY A 280 -4.29 -24.28 18.86
CA GLY A 280 -4.86 -23.63 17.69
C GLY A 280 -5.21 -22.15 17.97
N ASN A 281 -5.15 -21.31 16.95
CA ASN A 281 -5.33 -19.87 17.09
C ASN A 281 -6.23 -19.26 15.99
N PRO A 282 -7.26 -18.47 16.37
CA PRO A 282 -8.19 -17.90 15.39
C PRO A 282 -7.57 -16.79 14.54
N ALA A 283 -6.57 -16.05 15.05
CA ALA A 283 -5.86 -15.05 14.25
C ALA A 283 -4.94 -15.72 13.23
N ALA A 284 -4.28 -16.82 13.59
CA ALA A 284 -3.49 -17.60 12.62
C ALA A 284 -4.36 -18.19 11.51
N ALA A 285 -5.56 -18.67 11.85
CA ALA A 285 -6.55 -19.08 10.86
C ALA A 285 -6.97 -17.91 9.95
N SER A 286 -7.21 -16.72 10.52
CA SER A 286 -7.54 -15.50 9.77
C SER A 286 -6.41 -15.09 8.81
N ASP A 287 -5.17 -15.10 9.30
CA ASP A 287 -3.97 -14.79 8.50
C ASP A 287 -3.88 -15.64 7.24
N LEU A 288 -4.10 -16.95 7.35
CA LEU A 288 -4.05 -17.89 6.23
C LEU A 288 -5.15 -17.63 5.20
N VAL A 289 -6.35 -17.25 5.64
CA VAL A 289 -7.50 -16.95 4.77
C VAL A 289 -7.21 -15.76 3.85
N ARG A 290 -6.42 -14.77 4.31
CA ARG A 290 -6.00 -13.59 3.54
C ARG A 290 -5.19 -13.93 2.27
N TRP A 291 -4.76 -15.18 2.12
CA TRP A 291 -3.94 -15.62 0.99
C TRP A 291 -4.64 -16.66 0.10
N ILE A 292 -5.96 -16.80 0.21
CA ILE A 292 -6.80 -17.62 -0.68
C ILE A 292 -7.39 -16.74 -1.79
N PRO A 293 -6.91 -16.82 -3.05
CA PRO A 293 -7.35 -15.93 -4.14
C PRO A 293 -8.85 -15.95 -4.40
N GLU A 294 -9.47 -17.12 -4.30
CA GLU A 294 -10.90 -17.32 -4.53
C GLU A 294 -11.80 -16.59 -3.51
N LEU A 295 -11.24 -16.20 -2.36
CA LEU A 295 -11.94 -15.42 -1.34
C LEU A 295 -11.66 -13.91 -1.45
N MET A 296 -10.41 -13.55 -1.75
CA MET A 296 -9.89 -12.19 -1.57
C MET A 296 -9.74 -11.36 -2.84
N ARG A 297 -9.61 -11.97 -4.02
CA ARG A 297 -9.32 -11.23 -5.27
C ARG A 297 -10.37 -10.13 -5.52
N GLY A 298 -9.90 -8.93 -5.86
CA GLY A 298 -10.74 -7.77 -6.16
C GLY A 298 -11.34 -7.06 -4.94
N LYS A 299 -10.94 -7.43 -3.72
CA LYS A 299 -11.46 -6.88 -2.47
C LYS A 299 -10.40 -6.13 -1.67
N VAL A 300 -10.82 -5.54 -0.56
CA VAL A 300 -9.92 -4.98 0.46
C VAL A 300 -10.14 -5.72 1.76
N TYR A 301 -9.15 -6.51 2.17
CA TYR A 301 -9.13 -7.06 3.51
C TYR A 301 -8.83 -5.94 4.52
N ALA A 302 -9.62 -5.91 5.59
CA ALA A 302 -9.35 -5.08 6.75
C ALA A 302 -9.75 -5.83 8.02
N ASP A 303 -8.84 -5.89 9.01
CA ASP A 303 -9.12 -6.38 10.36
C ASP A 303 -10.43 -5.76 10.86
N ILE A 304 -11.32 -6.58 11.42
CA ILE A 304 -12.72 -6.21 11.67
C ILE A 304 -12.87 -4.98 12.57
N ASP A 305 -11.90 -4.73 13.45
CA ASP A 305 -11.93 -3.65 14.43
C ASP A 305 -11.22 -2.38 13.99
N LEU A 306 -10.71 -2.32 12.75
CA LEU A 306 -10.13 -1.10 12.20
C LEU A 306 -11.22 -0.05 11.94
N PRO A 307 -11.02 1.19 12.43
CA PRO A 307 -11.94 2.29 12.19
C PRO A 307 -11.84 2.81 10.75
N LEU A 308 -12.94 3.40 10.29
CA LEU A 308 -13.01 4.08 9.01
C LEU A 308 -12.47 5.50 9.09
N ASN A 309 -11.81 5.94 8.02
CA ASN A 309 -11.29 7.27 7.83
C ASN A 309 -12.30 8.13 7.05
N TYR A 310 -13.22 8.75 7.78
CA TYR A 310 -14.23 9.65 7.21
C TYR A 310 -13.66 10.91 6.55
N ARG A 311 -12.34 11.20 6.70
CA ARG A 311 -11.71 12.33 5.98
C ARG A 311 -11.55 12.08 4.48
N ASN A 312 -11.70 10.84 4.02
CA ASN A 312 -11.54 10.46 2.62
C ASN A 312 -12.86 10.41 1.82
N ILE A 313 -14.02 10.69 2.44
CA ILE A 313 -15.35 10.56 1.81
C ILE A 313 -15.48 11.42 0.54
N GLU A 314 -14.81 12.57 0.45
CA GLU A 314 -14.86 13.41 -0.76
C GLU A 314 -14.22 12.75 -2.00
N LYS A 315 -13.53 11.61 -1.82
CA LYS A 315 -12.78 10.89 -2.87
C LYS A 315 -13.35 9.50 -3.18
N VAL A 316 -14.61 9.22 -2.82
CA VAL A 316 -15.31 7.92 -2.98
C VAL A 316 -15.21 7.31 -4.39
N HIS A 317 -14.93 8.10 -5.44
CA HIS A 317 -14.79 7.62 -6.82
C HIS A 317 -13.37 7.68 -7.40
N ALA A 318 -12.35 7.96 -6.58
CA ALA A 318 -10.98 8.02 -7.07
C ALA A 318 -10.46 6.60 -7.38
N ILE A 319 -10.17 6.34 -8.65
CA ILE A 319 -9.54 5.09 -9.10
C ILE A 319 -8.19 4.93 -8.38
N LYS A 320 -8.08 3.93 -7.51
CA LYS A 320 -6.85 3.61 -6.78
C LYS A 320 -5.95 2.72 -7.61
N LYS A 321 -4.67 3.06 -7.67
CA LYS A 321 -3.68 2.34 -8.48
C LYS A 321 -2.36 2.10 -7.76
N ALA A 322 -1.73 0.97 -8.07
CA ALA A 322 -0.43 0.56 -7.55
C ALA A 322 0.44 -0.09 -8.64
N GLY A 323 1.73 -0.23 -8.34
CA GLY A 323 2.74 -0.86 -9.19
C GLY A 323 2.84 -2.38 -9.03
N ILE A 324 2.10 -2.96 -8.08
CA ILE A 324 1.98 -4.42 -7.85
C ILE A 324 0.49 -4.79 -7.64
N PRO A 325 0.09 -6.05 -7.86
CA PRO A 325 -1.32 -6.46 -7.83
C PRO A 325 -1.90 -6.67 -6.43
N VAL A 326 -1.04 -6.75 -5.40
CA VAL A 326 -1.42 -6.89 -3.99
C VAL A 326 -0.59 -5.91 -3.19
N VAL A 327 -1.24 -5.05 -2.40
CA VAL A 327 -0.57 -4.07 -1.55
C VAL A 327 -0.94 -4.28 -0.10
N VAL A 328 0.02 -4.11 0.80
CA VAL A 328 -0.14 -4.29 2.25
C VAL A 328 0.12 -2.97 2.97
N ASN A 329 -0.30 -2.89 4.23
CA ASN A 329 0.02 -1.78 5.10
C ASN A 329 1.54 -1.72 5.32
N MET A 330 2.15 -0.56 5.10
CA MET A 330 3.60 -0.38 5.23
C MET A 330 3.95 0.93 5.91
N GLY A 331 5.10 0.94 6.55
CA GLY A 331 5.71 2.09 7.19
C GLY A 331 7.22 1.91 7.27
N SER A 332 7.93 2.74 8.02
CA SER A 332 9.36 2.51 8.22
C SER A 332 9.91 3.13 9.49
N ILE A 333 10.96 2.48 10.00
CA ILE A 333 11.75 2.95 11.13
C ILE A 333 13.10 3.40 10.61
N VAL A 334 13.54 4.57 11.08
CA VAL A 334 14.84 5.15 10.80
C VAL A 334 15.69 5.05 12.05
N THR A 335 16.81 4.35 11.95
CA THR A 335 17.87 4.39 12.95
C THR A 335 18.84 5.51 12.56
N PRO A 336 18.89 6.63 13.31
CA PRO A 336 19.78 7.73 12.98
C PRO A 336 21.26 7.32 13.10
N PRO A 337 22.17 7.99 12.36
CA PRO A 337 23.60 7.78 12.47
C PRO A 337 24.09 7.86 13.92
N SER A 338 24.84 6.86 14.40
CA SER A 338 25.81 7.07 15.48
C SER A 338 27.16 7.51 14.91
N GLN A 339 27.62 6.90 13.80
CA GLN A 339 28.87 7.25 13.07
C GLN A 339 28.87 6.93 11.54
N LYS A 340 27.85 6.23 11.00
CA LYS A 340 27.65 5.93 9.56
C LYS A 340 26.30 6.49 9.09
N SER A 341 26.05 6.56 7.79
CA SER A 341 24.73 6.88 7.26
C SER A 341 23.65 6.04 7.96
N GLY A 342 22.57 6.70 8.38
CA GLY A 342 21.47 6.04 9.10
C GLY A 342 20.83 4.98 8.23
N THR A 343 20.17 4.01 8.83
CA THR A 343 19.46 2.94 8.11
C THR A 343 17.96 3.18 8.17
N GLU A 344 17.26 2.82 7.09
CA GLU A 344 15.80 2.83 7.06
C GLU A 344 15.30 1.41 6.76
N ARG A 345 14.44 0.90 7.66
CA ARG A 345 13.83 -0.43 7.58
C ARG A 345 12.33 -0.29 7.37
N CYS A 346 11.82 -0.88 6.31
CA CYS A 346 10.39 -0.95 6.06
C CYS A 346 9.74 -1.94 7.04
N ALA A 347 8.67 -1.50 7.70
CA ALA A 347 7.78 -2.35 8.48
C ALA A 347 6.53 -2.64 7.65
N ILE A 348 5.98 -3.85 7.79
CA ILE A 348 4.71 -4.20 7.14
C ILE A 348 3.73 -4.73 8.18
N ASN A 349 2.43 -4.58 7.89
CA ASN A 349 1.36 -5.26 8.60
C ASN A 349 0.34 -5.82 7.61
N THR A 350 -0.43 -6.80 8.06
CA THR A 350 -1.42 -7.54 7.26
C THR A 350 -2.86 -7.24 7.69
N ASP A 351 -3.04 -6.26 8.57
CA ASP A 351 -4.33 -5.75 9.00
C ASP A 351 -5.11 -5.04 7.89
N ILE A 352 -4.43 -4.47 6.89
CA ILE A 352 -5.03 -3.93 5.66
C ILE A 352 -4.29 -4.48 4.44
N ILE A 353 -5.02 -5.19 3.56
CA ILE A 353 -4.50 -5.71 2.29
C ILE A 353 -5.49 -5.40 1.17
N ALA A 354 -5.03 -4.77 0.09
CA ALA A 354 -5.86 -4.55 -1.09
C ALA A 354 -5.41 -5.47 -2.22
N TYR A 355 -6.38 -6.05 -2.93
CA TYR A 355 -6.17 -7.01 -4.01
C TYR A 355 -6.76 -6.47 -5.30
N SER A 356 -5.95 -6.31 -6.33
CA SER A 356 -6.47 -5.97 -7.66
C SER A 356 -7.25 -7.16 -8.24
N ASP A 357 -8.22 -6.89 -9.12
CA ASP A 357 -8.96 -7.94 -9.81
C ASP A 357 -8.28 -8.32 -11.14
N CYS A 358 -7.15 -9.02 -11.05
CA CYS A 358 -6.43 -9.51 -12.22
C CYS A 358 -5.76 -10.88 -11.97
N ASN A 359 -5.20 -11.48 -13.02
CA ASN A 359 -4.53 -12.77 -12.93
C ASN A 359 -3.21 -12.70 -12.14
N ASP A 360 -2.51 -11.56 -12.19
CA ASP A 360 -1.27 -11.36 -11.46
C ASP A 360 -1.50 -11.37 -9.94
N THR A 361 -2.68 -10.96 -9.46
CA THR A 361 -3.07 -11.13 -8.05
C THR A 361 -2.99 -12.59 -7.63
N ALA A 362 -3.53 -13.51 -8.45
CA ALA A 362 -3.47 -14.93 -8.14
C ALA A 362 -2.03 -15.48 -8.22
N VAL A 363 -1.22 -15.01 -9.17
CA VAL A 363 0.22 -15.37 -9.26
C VAL A 363 0.96 -14.95 -8.00
N PHE A 364 0.76 -13.71 -7.56
CA PHE A 364 1.38 -13.13 -6.37
C PHE A 364 0.98 -13.92 -5.12
N MET A 365 -0.32 -14.10 -4.90
CA MET A 365 -0.86 -14.79 -3.73
C MET A 365 -0.41 -16.26 -3.69
N ARG A 366 -0.26 -16.94 -4.83
CA ARG A 366 0.27 -18.32 -4.87
C ARG A 366 1.69 -18.41 -4.30
N LYS A 367 2.56 -17.42 -4.56
CA LYS A 367 3.93 -17.42 -4.01
C LYS A 367 3.92 -17.28 -2.49
N VAL A 368 3.06 -16.42 -1.96
CA VAL A 368 2.87 -16.26 -0.51
C VAL A 368 2.30 -17.54 0.10
N ALA A 369 1.27 -18.12 -0.52
CA ALA A 369 0.65 -19.35 -0.07
C ALA A 369 1.63 -20.54 -0.01
N VAL A 370 2.51 -20.69 -1.02
CA VAL A 370 3.57 -21.71 -1.01
C VAL A 370 4.50 -21.53 0.20
N GLN A 371 4.90 -20.30 0.49
CA GLN A 371 5.77 -20.01 1.64
C GLN A 371 5.08 -20.31 2.97
N LEU A 372 3.82 -19.90 3.13
CA LEU A 372 3.05 -20.20 4.35
C LEU A 372 2.87 -21.70 4.57
N ILE A 373 2.56 -22.45 3.51
CA ILE A 373 2.45 -23.91 3.59
C ILE A 373 3.78 -24.53 4.03
N LYS A 374 4.91 -24.09 3.45
CA LYS A 374 6.24 -24.57 3.84
C LYS A 374 6.53 -24.28 5.32
N ILE A 375 6.14 -23.10 5.81
CA ILE A 375 6.29 -22.72 7.22
C ILE A 375 5.47 -23.65 8.12
N TYR A 376 4.23 -23.98 7.77
CA TYR A 376 3.40 -24.91 8.54
C TYR A 376 3.89 -26.36 8.48
N GLU A 377 4.57 -26.76 7.40
CA GLU A 377 5.19 -28.08 7.28
C GLU A 377 6.43 -28.24 8.18
N ASP A 378 7.20 -27.16 8.39
CA ASP A 378 8.35 -27.13 9.30
C ASP A 378 8.43 -25.83 10.12
N PRO A 379 7.55 -25.68 11.13
CA PRO A 379 7.45 -24.45 11.90
C PRO A 379 8.68 -24.20 12.78
N PHE A 380 9.41 -25.25 13.17
CA PHE A 380 10.60 -25.11 14.01
C PHE A 380 11.74 -24.48 13.24
N THR A 381 12.00 -24.92 12.00
CA THR A 381 12.99 -24.27 11.14
C THR A 381 12.61 -22.82 10.84
N ALA A 382 11.33 -22.55 10.53
CA ALA A 382 10.86 -21.19 10.28
C ALA A 382 11.09 -20.25 11.48
N LEU A 383 10.84 -20.72 12.71
CA LEU A 383 11.09 -19.96 13.94
C LEU A 383 12.59 -19.76 14.22
N ILE A 384 13.44 -20.74 13.90
CA ILE A 384 14.90 -20.61 14.01
C ILE A 384 15.42 -19.58 13.00
N GLU A 385 14.98 -19.65 11.74
CA GLU A 385 15.32 -18.68 10.70
C GLU A 385 14.82 -17.28 11.05
N ALA A 386 13.66 -17.18 11.72
CA ALA A 386 13.14 -15.94 12.28
C ALA A 386 13.98 -15.37 13.43
N LYS A 387 14.87 -16.18 14.01
CA LYS A 387 15.56 -15.88 15.27
C LYS A 387 14.57 -15.57 16.40
N ALA A 388 13.45 -16.29 16.45
CA ALA A 388 12.46 -16.13 17.50
C ALA A 388 13.07 -16.54 18.86
N GLU A 389 12.92 -15.71 19.89
CA GLU A 389 13.57 -15.92 21.20
C GLU A 389 13.13 -17.21 21.89
N ILE A 390 11.91 -17.69 21.61
CA ILE A 390 11.41 -18.96 22.14
C ILE A 390 12.31 -20.14 21.74
N CYS A 391 13.05 -20.06 20.64
CA CYS A 391 13.98 -21.10 20.17
C CYS A 391 15.11 -21.40 21.16
N GLU A 392 15.44 -20.45 22.04
CA GLU A 392 16.47 -20.64 23.07
C GLU A 392 15.99 -21.49 24.25
N THR A 393 14.66 -21.60 24.44
CA THR A 393 14.04 -22.25 25.60
C THR A 393 14.29 -23.76 25.63
N ALA A 394 14.32 -24.33 26.84
CA ALA A 394 14.40 -25.78 27.02
C ALA A 394 13.17 -26.50 26.42
N ALA A 395 11.97 -25.93 26.60
CA ALA A 395 10.74 -26.47 26.05
C ALA A 395 10.75 -26.57 24.52
N PHE A 396 11.19 -25.53 23.81
CA PHE A 396 11.30 -25.57 22.35
C PHE A 396 12.18 -26.74 21.88
N LYS A 397 13.40 -26.85 22.44
CA LYS A 397 14.36 -27.90 22.09
C LYS A 397 13.81 -29.29 22.36
N GLN A 398 13.11 -29.47 23.49
CA GLN A 398 12.49 -30.75 23.84
C GLN A 398 11.34 -31.11 22.89
N ILE A 399 10.46 -30.16 22.60
CA ILE A 399 9.31 -30.36 21.70
C ILE A 399 9.80 -30.68 20.29
N GLN A 400 10.81 -29.95 19.79
CA GLN A 400 11.44 -30.22 18.50
C GLN A 400 12.05 -31.62 18.47
N LYS A 401 12.82 -32.00 19.49
CA LYS A 401 13.48 -33.32 19.57
C LYS A 401 12.47 -34.48 19.55
N ARG A 402 11.30 -34.31 20.18
CA ARG A 402 10.22 -35.32 20.18
C ARG A 402 9.30 -35.24 18.95
N LYS A 403 9.62 -34.40 17.96
CA LYS A 403 8.79 -34.13 16.77
C LYS A 403 7.37 -33.68 17.13
N GLY A 404 7.24 -32.81 18.15
CA GLY A 404 5.98 -32.16 18.48
C GLY A 404 5.54 -31.17 17.39
N THR A 405 4.34 -30.64 17.55
CA THR A 405 3.71 -29.72 16.59
C THR A 405 3.85 -28.26 17.04
N LEU A 406 3.49 -27.33 16.16
CA LEU A 406 3.31 -25.92 16.53
C LEU A 406 2.27 -25.74 17.66
N PHE A 407 1.21 -26.55 17.65
CA PHE A 407 0.14 -26.51 18.65
C PHE A 407 0.66 -26.94 20.03
N ASP A 408 1.52 -27.97 20.10
CA ASP A 408 2.22 -28.35 21.33
C ASP A 408 3.02 -27.18 21.91
N LEU A 409 3.74 -26.44 21.04
CA LEU A 409 4.59 -25.32 21.45
C LEU A 409 3.76 -24.15 21.98
N ARG A 410 2.69 -23.76 21.29
CA ARG A 410 1.74 -22.74 21.77
C ARG A 410 1.09 -23.15 23.09
N LYS A 411 0.72 -24.42 23.23
CA LYS A 411 0.11 -24.93 24.46
C LYS A 411 1.08 -24.93 25.63
N ALA A 412 2.35 -25.26 25.40
CA ALA A 412 3.40 -25.21 26.43
C ALA A 412 3.59 -23.79 26.99
N VAL A 413 3.52 -22.76 26.13
CA VAL A 413 3.55 -21.35 26.57
C VAL A 413 2.31 -21.01 27.41
N GLU A 414 1.12 -21.38 26.96
CA GLU A 414 -0.15 -21.12 27.67
C GLU A 414 -0.21 -21.77 29.07
N GLN A 415 0.42 -22.93 29.23
CA GLN A 415 0.43 -23.72 30.46
C GLN A 415 1.41 -23.21 31.52
N CYS A 416 2.29 -22.26 31.19
CA CYS A 416 3.23 -21.69 32.15
C CYS A 416 2.52 -20.71 33.09
N LYS A 417 2.14 -21.18 34.29
CA LYS A 417 1.37 -20.38 35.27
C LYS A 417 2.17 -19.95 36.50
N THR A 418 3.26 -20.65 36.80
CA THR A 418 4.07 -20.41 38.00
C THR A 418 5.53 -20.15 37.65
N ILE A 419 6.30 -19.61 38.61
CA ILE A 419 7.77 -19.45 38.45
C ILE A 419 8.44 -20.80 38.20
N ALA A 420 7.95 -21.88 38.83
CA ALA A 420 8.44 -23.22 38.64
C ALA A 420 8.19 -23.75 37.21
N ASP A 421 6.99 -23.51 36.67
CA ASP A 421 6.67 -23.87 35.28
C ASP A 421 7.54 -23.09 34.32
N PHE A 422 7.68 -21.78 34.55
CA PHE A 422 8.51 -20.91 33.73
C PHE A 422 9.98 -21.34 33.74
N TYR A 423 10.54 -21.65 34.91
CA TYR A 423 11.91 -22.18 35.04
C TYR A 423 12.11 -23.45 34.21
N LYS A 424 11.17 -24.42 34.30
CA LYS A 424 11.22 -25.64 33.49
C LYS A 424 11.09 -25.35 31.99
N PHE A 425 10.26 -24.38 31.63
CA PHE A 425 9.99 -23.99 30.26
C PHE A 425 11.22 -23.33 29.60
N VAL A 426 11.77 -22.27 30.22
CA VAL A 426 12.91 -21.53 29.64
C VAL A 426 14.24 -22.28 29.83
N GLY A 427 14.38 -23.01 30.93
CA GLY A 427 15.62 -23.67 31.33
C GLY A 427 16.57 -22.75 32.11
N GLU A 428 17.49 -23.39 32.85
CA GLU A 428 18.37 -22.76 33.84
C GLU A 428 19.09 -21.49 33.34
N ILE A 429 19.78 -21.60 32.20
CA ILE A 429 20.62 -20.53 31.66
C ILE A 429 19.78 -19.30 31.27
N LEU A 430 18.66 -19.51 30.60
CA LEU A 430 17.82 -18.42 30.13
C LEU A 430 17.03 -17.80 31.29
N PHE A 431 16.62 -18.60 32.27
CA PHE A 431 16.01 -18.11 33.50
C PHE A 431 16.96 -17.13 34.23
N GLY A 432 18.22 -17.51 34.41
CA GLY A 432 19.23 -16.63 35.02
C GLY A 432 19.43 -15.32 34.26
N LYS A 433 19.41 -15.35 32.91
CA LYS A 433 19.50 -14.14 32.10
C LYS A 433 18.30 -13.21 32.24
N ILE A 434 17.08 -13.77 32.25
CA ILE A 434 15.82 -13.01 32.32
C ILE A 434 15.68 -12.27 33.65
N PHE A 435 16.02 -12.94 34.75
CA PHE A 435 15.92 -12.39 36.12
C PHE A 435 17.26 -11.83 36.64
N HIS A 436 18.25 -11.63 35.75
CA HIS A 436 19.58 -11.12 36.08
C HIS A 436 20.25 -11.80 37.30
N LEU A 437 20.10 -13.12 37.43
CA LEU A 437 20.58 -13.91 38.56
C LEU A 437 22.02 -14.41 38.34
N SER A 438 22.81 -14.46 39.42
CA SER A 438 24.10 -15.15 39.44
C SER A 438 23.93 -16.67 39.33
N LYS A 439 25.00 -17.39 38.99
CA LYS A 439 24.98 -18.86 38.92
C LYS A 439 24.53 -19.50 40.24
N ASP A 440 24.98 -18.97 41.37
CA ASP A 440 24.63 -19.50 42.70
C ASP A 440 23.14 -19.26 43.02
N GLN A 441 22.61 -18.08 42.66
CA GLN A 441 21.19 -17.77 42.82
C GLN A 441 20.30 -18.66 41.95
N VAL A 442 20.75 -18.98 40.73
CA VAL A 442 20.04 -19.90 39.83
C VAL A 442 20.06 -21.34 40.39
N ALA A 443 21.18 -21.79 40.96
CA ALA A 443 21.26 -23.09 41.63
C ALA A 443 20.34 -23.17 42.87
N GLU A 444 20.25 -22.07 43.64
CA GLU A 444 19.33 -21.96 44.77
C GLU A 444 17.86 -21.96 44.33
N CYS A 445 17.53 -21.32 43.19
CA CYS A 445 16.20 -21.41 42.57
C CYS A 445 15.88 -22.86 42.20
N TYR A 446 16.81 -23.56 41.56
CA TYR A 446 16.63 -24.97 41.21
C TYR A 446 16.36 -25.82 42.44
N PHE A 447 17.13 -25.63 43.51
CA PHE A 447 16.94 -26.35 44.77
C PHE A 447 15.55 -26.07 45.36
N SER A 448 15.17 -24.80 45.43
CA SER A 448 13.88 -24.35 45.98
C SER A 448 12.69 -24.89 45.19
N ILE A 449 12.78 -24.87 43.86
CA ILE A 449 11.73 -25.35 42.95
C ILE A 449 11.63 -26.88 42.97
N LYS A 450 12.77 -27.59 42.95
CA LYS A 450 12.79 -29.05 42.81
C LYS A 450 12.56 -29.80 44.12
N TYR A 451 13.09 -29.30 45.24
CA TYR A 451 13.14 -30.05 46.49
C TYR A 451 12.31 -29.43 47.62
N ALA A 452 12.17 -28.10 47.65
CA ALA A 452 11.45 -27.42 48.73
C ALA A 452 9.98 -27.11 48.38
N ASN A 453 9.59 -27.20 47.10
CA ASN A 453 8.31 -26.70 46.57
C ASN A 453 8.02 -25.25 47.03
N MET A 454 9.09 -24.48 47.28
CA MET A 454 9.02 -23.12 47.78
C MET A 454 9.08 -22.16 46.61
N ASN A 455 8.29 -21.09 46.70
CA ASN A 455 8.34 -20.01 45.73
C ASN A 455 9.60 -19.15 46.01
N PRO A 456 10.57 -19.06 45.08
CA PRO A 456 11.84 -18.36 45.31
C PRO A 456 11.69 -16.82 45.33
N LYS A 457 10.54 -16.27 45.73
CA LYS A 457 10.25 -14.83 45.77
C LYS A 457 11.35 -14.02 46.47
N PHE A 458 11.98 -14.62 47.48
CA PHE A 458 13.05 -14.01 48.25
C PHE A 458 14.35 -13.78 47.47
N LEU A 459 14.50 -14.35 46.27
CA LEU A 459 15.66 -14.17 45.38
C LEU A 459 15.51 -12.98 44.42
N PHE A 460 14.30 -12.47 44.22
CA PHE A 460 14.00 -11.38 43.29
C PHE A 460 13.88 -10.00 43.99
N ARG A 461 14.60 -9.79 45.10
CA ARG A 461 14.42 -8.63 46.01
C ARG A 461 14.52 -7.25 45.35
N ASN A 462 15.08 -7.17 44.14
CA ASN A 462 15.30 -5.93 43.39
C ASN A 462 14.49 -5.82 42.09
N GLU A 463 13.68 -6.83 41.73
CA GLU A 463 12.94 -6.82 40.47
C GLU A 463 11.48 -6.36 40.64
N ARG A 464 10.98 -5.66 39.62
CA ARG A 464 9.54 -5.44 39.43
C ARG A 464 8.88 -6.82 39.38
N ASP A 465 7.76 -6.99 40.09
CA ASP A 465 6.97 -8.23 40.21
C ASP A 465 7.36 -9.35 39.22
N PRO A 466 8.04 -10.44 39.67
CA PRO A 466 8.48 -11.53 38.81
C PRO A 466 7.39 -12.13 37.93
N GLN A 467 6.12 -12.10 38.38
CA GLN A 467 5.00 -12.58 37.57
C GLN A 467 4.73 -11.67 36.38
N LEU A 468 4.91 -10.36 36.52
CA LEU A 468 4.79 -9.40 35.42
C LEU A 468 5.87 -9.67 34.37
N ILE A 469 7.12 -9.89 34.78
CA ILE A 469 8.22 -10.21 33.86
C ILE A 469 7.94 -11.52 33.11
N ILE A 470 7.47 -12.56 33.82
CA ILE A 470 7.07 -13.83 33.21
C ILE A 470 5.99 -13.61 32.15
N LYS A 471 4.93 -12.87 32.48
CA LYS A 471 3.87 -12.57 31.52
C LYS A 471 4.38 -11.81 30.29
N GLN A 472 5.27 -10.82 30.47
CA GLN A 472 5.85 -10.06 29.37
C GLN A 472 6.62 -10.97 28.40
N VAL A 473 7.44 -11.86 28.96
CA VAL A 473 8.23 -12.82 28.18
C VAL A 473 7.35 -13.87 27.50
N LEU A 474 6.39 -14.46 28.22
CA LEU A 474 5.46 -15.45 27.65
C LEU A 474 4.60 -14.85 26.54
N GLN A 475 4.11 -13.61 26.72
CA GLN A 475 3.37 -12.92 25.68
C GLN A 475 4.22 -12.74 24.42
N LYS A 476 5.47 -12.30 24.56
CA LYS A 476 6.41 -12.13 23.45
C LYS A 476 6.65 -13.46 22.73
N TYR A 477 6.90 -14.54 23.47
CA TYR A 477 7.07 -15.87 22.90
C TYR A 477 5.81 -16.32 22.16
N PHE A 478 4.63 -16.15 22.74
CA PHE A 478 3.38 -16.55 22.11
C PHE A 478 3.13 -15.77 20.82
N LYS A 479 3.41 -14.46 20.80
CA LYS A 479 3.27 -13.64 19.60
C LYS A 479 4.09 -14.15 18.43
N SER A 480 5.37 -14.48 18.65
CA SER A 480 6.23 -15.03 17.60
C SER A 480 5.69 -16.35 17.01
N LEU A 481 4.97 -17.15 17.79
CA LEU A 481 4.34 -18.39 17.31
C LEU A 481 3.14 -18.18 16.39
N VAL A 482 2.70 -16.93 16.20
CA VAL A 482 1.67 -16.53 15.23
C VAL A 482 2.30 -15.63 14.17
N GLU A 483 2.96 -14.55 14.58
CA GLU A 483 3.53 -13.52 13.69
C GLU A 483 4.57 -14.08 12.72
N GLU A 484 5.44 -15.00 13.16
CA GLU A 484 6.47 -15.63 12.33
C GLU A 484 5.98 -16.87 11.57
N ILE A 485 4.76 -17.31 11.85
CA ILE A 485 4.17 -18.51 11.25
C ILE A 485 3.17 -18.16 10.14
N SER A 486 2.22 -17.27 10.45
CA SER A 486 1.11 -16.89 9.57
C SER A 486 1.00 -15.38 9.41
N GLY A 487 1.40 -14.61 10.43
CA GLY A 487 1.21 -13.17 10.50
C GLY A 487 2.26 -12.35 9.75
N PRO A 488 2.41 -11.06 10.11
CA PRO A 488 3.24 -10.11 9.36
C PRO A 488 4.69 -10.53 9.15
N GLY A 489 5.33 -11.22 10.11
CA GLY A 489 6.71 -11.71 9.98
C GLY A 489 6.87 -12.78 8.90
N ALA A 490 5.93 -13.73 8.84
CA ALA A 490 5.88 -14.73 7.77
C ALA A 490 5.67 -14.09 6.39
N ILE A 491 4.77 -13.09 6.31
CA ILE A 491 4.49 -12.37 5.06
C ILE A 491 5.68 -11.52 4.64
N TYR A 492 6.36 -10.85 5.57
CA TYR A 492 7.55 -10.05 5.30
C TYR A 492 8.63 -10.90 4.60
N LYS A 493 8.88 -12.11 5.11
CA LYS A 493 9.80 -13.07 4.47
C LYS A 493 9.30 -13.53 3.11
N ALA A 494 8.01 -13.85 2.98
CA ALA A 494 7.42 -14.29 1.72
C ALA A 494 7.51 -13.24 0.59
N LEU A 495 7.46 -11.96 0.95
CA LEU A 495 7.56 -10.84 0.01
C LEU A 495 9.01 -10.51 -0.39
N GLY A 496 10.01 -10.90 0.40
CA GLY A 496 11.43 -10.70 0.08
C GLY A 496 12.36 -10.50 1.28
N GLY A 497 11.80 -10.30 2.48
CA GLY A 497 12.57 -10.14 3.72
C GLY A 497 13.53 -8.94 3.71
N ASP A 498 14.56 -8.99 4.56
CA ASP A 498 15.50 -7.89 4.77
C ASP A 498 16.21 -7.44 3.49
N ALA A 499 16.44 -8.37 2.55
CA ALA A 499 17.06 -8.06 1.26
C ALA A 499 16.27 -7.04 0.45
N LEU A 500 14.94 -7.03 0.59
CA LEU A 500 14.05 -6.10 -0.10
C LEU A 500 13.71 -4.87 0.75
N PHE A 501 13.48 -5.07 2.04
CA PHE A 501 12.85 -4.08 2.92
C PHE A 501 13.83 -3.29 3.78
N THR A 502 15.11 -3.63 3.78
CA THR A 502 16.16 -2.82 4.43
C THR A 502 16.95 -2.05 3.37
N SER A 503 16.92 -0.73 3.45
CA SER A 503 17.80 0.12 2.66
C SER A 503 19.04 0.49 3.47
N GLY A 504 20.19 0.57 2.80
CA GLY A 504 21.46 0.96 3.43
C GLY A 504 21.42 2.39 3.93
N GLU A 505 21.72 3.36 3.07
CA GLU A 505 21.85 4.77 3.44
C GLU A 505 20.51 5.52 3.37
N TYR A 506 19.97 5.91 4.53
CA TYR A 506 18.84 6.81 4.66
C TYR A 506 19.24 8.24 4.27
N ARG A 507 18.48 8.84 3.34
CA ARG A 507 18.64 10.24 2.94
C ARG A 507 17.29 10.97 3.07
N PRO A 508 17.11 11.82 4.11
CA PRO A 508 15.83 12.44 4.41
C PRO A 508 15.17 13.19 3.24
N ALA A 509 15.98 13.83 2.38
CA ALA A 509 15.51 14.66 1.27
C ALA A 509 15.19 13.88 -0.03
N ARG A 510 15.55 12.59 -0.13
CA ARG A 510 15.40 11.85 -1.40
C ARG A 510 14.00 11.24 -1.51
N MET A 511 13.09 11.97 -2.15
CA MET A 511 11.71 11.54 -2.43
C MET A 511 11.55 10.77 -3.75
N ILE A 512 12.64 10.49 -4.46
CA ILE A 512 12.62 9.79 -5.75
C ILE A 512 12.58 8.28 -5.50
N PRO A 513 11.76 7.50 -6.25
CA PRO A 513 11.65 6.04 -6.11
C PRO A 513 12.86 5.28 -6.69
N SER A 514 14.07 5.79 -6.45
CA SER A 514 15.32 5.24 -6.97
C SER A 514 16.04 4.28 -6.03
N ILE A 515 15.48 4.10 -4.84
CA ILE A 515 15.91 3.09 -3.87
C ILE A 515 14.69 2.25 -3.49
N PRO A 516 14.89 0.98 -3.08
CA PRO A 516 13.78 0.07 -2.87
C PRO A 516 12.67 0.61 -1.97
N ILE A 517 13.04 1.18 -0.83
CA ILE A 517 12.09 1.65 0.18
C ILE A 517 11.20 2.80 -0.30
N ARG A 518 11.72 3.71 -1.15
CA ARG A 518 10.94 4.82 -1.71
C ARG A 518 10.00 4.33 -2.81
N ALA A 519 10.44 3.38 -3.62
CA ALA A 519 9.56 2.77 -4.62
C ALA A 519 8.44 1.96 -3.95
N LEU A 520 8.73 1.26 -2.84
CA LEU A 520 7.70 0.58 -2.04
C LEU A 520 6.66 1.56 -1.47
N GLU A 521 7.10 2.65 -0.81
CA GLU A 521 6.20 3.69 -0.27
C GLU A 521 5.29 4.26 -1.36
N GLY A 522 5.84 4.61 -2.52
CA GLY A 522 5.06 5.20 -3.61
C GLY A 522 4.16 4.23 -4.37
N TYR A 523 4.57 2.96 -4.51
CA TYR A 523 4.00 2.08 -5.55
C TYR A 523 3.50 0.72 -5.02
N ALA A 524 3.78 0.34 -3.77
CA ALA A 524 3.45 -0.97 -3.21
C ALA A 524 2.70 -0.93 -1.86
N CYS A 525 2.43 0.26 -1.33
CA CYS A 525 1.82 0.46 -0.01
C CYS A 525 0.31 0.69 -0.11
N SER A 526 -0.48 0.11 0.81
CA SER A 526 -1.93 0.32 0.88
C SER A 526 -2.32 1.64 1.57
N ASN A 527 -1.37 2.37 2.19
CA ASN A 527 -1.64 3.62 2.89
C ASN A 527 -2.22 4.68 1.92
N GLY A 528 -3.35 5.26 2.30
CA GLY A 528 -4.08 6.21 1.45
C GLY A 528 -4.79 5.59 0.24
N MET A 529 -4.68 4.26 0.05
CA MET A 529 -5.49 3.54 -0.91
C MET A 529 -6.87 3.20 -0.35
N THR A 530 -6.96 2.87 0.94
CA THR A 530 -8.20 2.43 1.59
C THR A 530 -8.79 3.49 2.51
N ASP A 531 -10.04 3.28 2.92
CA ASP A 531 -10.73 4.09 3.92
C ASP A 531 -10.49 3.56 5.35
N PHE A 532 -9.55 2.62 5.56
CA PHE A 532 -9.26 2.09 6.90
C PHE A 532 -8.05 2.79 7.53
N MET A 533 -8.11 3.00 8.84
CA MET A 533 -6.96 3.49 9.61
C MET A 533 -6.34 2.36 10.41
N SER A 534 -5.03 2.27 10.38
CA SER A 534 -4.23 1.35 11.18
C SER A 534 -3.26 2.12 12.05
N ASP A 535 -3.06 1.62 13.26
CA ASP A 535 -2.04 2.04 14.22
C ASP A 535 -1.05 0.90 14.54
N ASN A 536 -1.07 -0.22 13.80
CA ASN A 536 -0.28 -1.41 14.11
C ASN A 536 1.21 -1.29 13.74
N ILE A 537 1.57 -0.32 12.91
CA ILE A 537 2.96 -0.05 12.50
C ILE A 537 3.23 1.45 12.48
N PRO A 538 4.49 1.89 12.70
CA PRO A 538 4.84 3.29 12.62
C PRO A 538 4.60 3.84 11.21
N PRO A 539 4.24 5.13 11.06
CA PRO A 539 4.27 5.82 9.78
C PRO A 539 5.64 5.75 9.10
N TRP A 540 5.68 6.00 7.80
CA TRP A 540 6.93 6.10 7.05
C TRP A 540 7.88 7.13 7.67
N ARG A 541 9.14 6.71 7.85
CA ARG A 541 10.28 7.50 8.36
C ARG A 541 10.15 7.91 9.82
N THR A 542 9.55 7.06 10.64
CA THR A 542 9.50 7.26 12.10
C THR A 542 10.90 7.03 12.68
N LEU A 543 11.39 7.95 13.51
CA LEU A 543 12.68 7.76 14.19
C LEU A 543 12.55 6.67 15.26
N GLU A 544 13.58 5.85 15.42
CA GLU A 544 13.61 4.79 16.44
C GLU A 544 13.36 5.31 17.87
N ASN A 545 13.81 6.52 18.17
CA ASN A 545 13.54 7.18 19.46
C ASN A 545 12.07 7.54 19.66
N ASP A 546 11.36 7.89 18.57
CA ASP A 546 9.95 8.27 18.60
C ASP A 546 9.05 7.03 18.68
N LEU A 547 9.50 5.91 18.09
CA LEU A 547 8.81 4.62 18.15
C LEU A 547 8.52 4.19 19.60
N ASN A 548 9.48 4.41 20.50
CA ASN A 548 9.34 4.06 21.92
C ASN A 548 8.30 4.92 22.67
N GLN A 549 7.89 6.05 22.08
CA GLN A 549 6.88 6.94 22.64
C GLN A 549 5.49 6.70 22.02
N MET A 550 5.41 5.93 20.92
CA MET A 550 4.15 5.59 20.28
C MET A 550 3.37 4.58 21.11
N GLN A 551 2.07 4.87 21.31
CA GLN A 551 1.14 3.93 21.91
C GLN A 551 0.51 3.10 20.79
N PHE A 552 0.92 1.83 20.70
CA PHE A 552 0.29 0.84 19.84
C PHE A 552 -0.93 0.26 20.54
N ASN A 553 -2.02 0.07 19.80
CA ASN A 553 -3.26 -0.42 20.38
C ASN A 553 -3.14 -1.88 20.85
N SER A 554 -3.36 -2.10 22.15
CA SER A 554 -3.32 -3.42 22.77
C SER A 554 -4.57 -4.27 22.48
N SER A 555 -5.62 -3.70 21.87
CA SER A 555 -6.84 -4.44 21.49
C SER A 555 -6.60 -5.49 20.40
N GLY A 556 -5.54 -5.33 19.60
CA GLY A 556 -5.10 -6.28 18.58
C GLY A 556 -4.57 -7.61 19.11
N LEU A 557 -4.66 -7.86 20.43
CA LEU A 557 -4.16 -9.07 21.10
C LEU A 557 -5.28 -9.98 21.61
N SER A 558 -6.49 -9.86 21.04
CA SER A 558 -7.64 -10.71 21.41
C SER A 558 -7.41 -12.21 21.19
N TRP A 559 -6.41 -12.56 20.39
CA TRP A 559 -5.97 -13.93 20.08
C TRP A 559 -4.86 -14.46 21.00
N VAL A 560 -4.29 -13.60 21.84
CA VAL A 560 -3.35 -14.02 22.89
C VAL A 560 -4.16 -14.61 24.05
N PRO A 561 -3.89 -15.85 24.51
CA PRO A 561 -4.62 -16.45 25.61
C PRO A 561 -4.53 -15.62 26.88
N GLU A 562 -5.62 -15.57 27.66
CA GLU A 562 -5.72 -14.77 28.88
C GLU A 562 -4.63 -15.13 29.92
N SER A 563 -4.16 -16.38 29.93
CA SER A 563 -3.10 -16.82 30.84
C SER A 563 -1.74 -16.16 30.57
N VAL A 564 -1.51 -15.67 29.36
CA VAL A 564 -0.23 -15.06 28.93
C VAL A 564 -0.38 -13.59 28.56
N LYS A 565 -1.58 -13.02 28.69
CA LYS A 565 -1.84 -11.61 28.41
C LYS A 565 -1.41 -10.74 29.60
N LEU A 566 -0.71 -9.64 29.29
CA LEU A 566 -0.26 -8.64 30.26
C LEU A 566 -1.40 -7.91 30.95
#